data_AF-A0A8I1KID4-F1
#
_entry.id   AF-A0A8I1KID4-F1
#
_cell.length_a   1.000
_cell.length_b   1.000
_cell.length_c   1.000
_cell.angle_alpha   90.00
_cell.angle_beta   90.00
_cell.angle_gamma   90.00
#
_symmetry.space_group_name_H-M   'P 1'
#
loop_
_entity.id
_entity.type
_entity.pdbx_description
1 polymer ?
#
loop_
_entity_poly.entity_id
_entity_poly.type
_entity_poly.pdbx_seq_one_letter_code
_entity_poly.pdbx_strand_id
1 'polypeptide(L)'
;MTESLWSFTQQVIDEIKALGVQIPKIEKHEDIDPEGSDFLFGVVTPELILSEGDYMVIQHEQGLFSYEFGTRACFGGDPTYGGEPFFEPTQAKAKQLALAFSEFFT
;
A
#
# COMPACT_ATOMS: atom_id res chain seq x y z
N MET A 1 -19.47 -7.53 -9.24
CA MET A 1 -19.04 -7.48 -7.83
C MET A 1 -17.78 -6.64 -7.84
N THR A 2 -17.92 -5.36 -7.54
CA THR A 2 -16.86 -4.35 -7.64
C THR A 2 -15.84 -4.60 -6.56
N GLU A 3 -14.66 -5.06 -6.98
CA GLU A 3 -13.50 -5.26 -6.13
C GLU A 3 -13.04 -3.90 -5.60
N SER A 4 -13.26 -3.58 -4.31
CA SER A 4 -12.94 -2.24 -3.82
C SER A 4 -11.57 -2.22 -3.15
N LEU A 5 -10.59 -1.63 -3.84
CA LEU A 5 -9.55 -0.87 -3.14
C LEU A 5 -10.20 0.37 -2.51
N TRP A 6 -9.56 0.94 -1.51
CA TRP A 6 -9.96 2.26 -1.06
C TRP A 6 -9.83 3.26 -2.21
N SER A 7 -10.77 4.19 -2.31
CA SER A 7 -10.76 5.21 -3.36
C SER A 7 -9.48 6.06 -3.35
N PHE A 8 -8.87 6.23 -2.16
CA PHE A 8 -7.58 6.88 -2.02
C PHE A 8 -6.42 6.01 -2.50
N THR A 9 -6.41 4.71 -2.19
CA THR A 9 -5.42 3.75 -2.71
C THR A 9 -5.39 3.77 -4.24
N GLN A 10 -6.56 3.84 -4.89
CA GLN A 10 -6.62 3.93 -6.35
C GLN A 10 -5.94 5.20 -6.89
N GLN A 11 -6.12 6.35 -6.22
CA GLN A 11 -5.45 7.60 -6.60
C GLN A 11 -3.92 7.49 -6.45
N VAL A 12 -3.45 6.84 -5.39
CA VAL A 12 -2.01 6.59 -5.19
C VAL A 12 -1.46 5.71 -6.31
N ILE A 13 -2.16 4.63 -6.67
CA ILE A 13 -1.75 3.73 -7.76
C ILE A 13 -1.65 4.48 -9.09
N ASP A 14 -2.61 5.36 -9.38
CA ASP A 14 -2.62 6.13 -10.63
C ASP A 14 -1.42 7.09 -10.70
N GLU A 15 -1.05 7.72 -9.57
CA GLU A 15 0.15 8.56 -9.48
C GLU A 15 1.45 7.74 -9.57
N ILE A 16 1.53 6.55 -8.96
CA ILE A 16 2.69 5.64 -9.11
C ILE A 16 2.89 5.25 -10.59
N LYS A 17 1.79 4.91 -11.28
CA LYS A 17 1.82 4.61 -12.71
C LYS A 17 2.24 5.82 -13.54
N ALA A 18 1.81 7.03 -13.16
CA ALA A 18 2.23 8.26 -13.82
C ALA A 18 3.73 8.54 -13.67
N LEU A 19 4.36 8.07 -12.59
CA LEU A 19 5.82 8.08 -12.41
C LEU A 19 6.56 7.00 -13.22
N GLY A 20 5.84 6.09 -13.88
CA GLY A 20 6.43 4.98 -14.63
C GLY A 20 6.93 3.83 -13.74
N VAL A 21 6.55 3.80 -12.46
CA VAL A 21 6.92 2.75 -11.52
C VAL A 21 5.91 1.60 -11.60
N GLN A 22 6.42 0.37 -11.58
CA GLN A 22 5.60 -0.84 -11.59
C GLN A 22 5.29 -1.30 -10.16
N ILE A 23 4.02 -1.61 -9.89
CA ILE A 23 3.60 -2.28 -8.66
C ILE A 23 3.46 -3.77 -8.97
N PRO A 24 4.40 -4.65 -8.56
CA PRO A 24 4.38 -6.07 -8.89
C PRO A 24 3.17 -6.82 -8.32
N LYS A 25 2.66 -6.42 -7.15
CA LYS A 25 1.50 -7.06 -6.53
C LYS A 25 0.70 -6.06 -5.70
N ILE A 26 -0.62 -6.21 -5.73
CA ILE A 26 -1.57 -5.48 -4.89
C ILE A 26 -2.40 -6.50 -4.14
N GLU A 27 -2.48 -6.36 -2.82
CA GLU A 27 -3.46 -7.07 -1.99
C GLU A 27 -4.46 -6.05 -1.46
N LYS A 28 -5.74 -6.31 -1.68
CA LYS A 28 -6.83 -5.44 -1.25
C LYS A 28 -7.30 -5.84 0.15
N HIS A 29 -7.91 -4.91 0.85
CA HIS A 29 -8.69 -5.23 2.05
C HIS A 29 -9.86 -6.18 1.73
N GLU A 30 -10.36 -6.86 2.76
CA GLU A 30 -11.56 -7.68 2.63
C GLU A 30 -12.82 -6.80 2.72
N ASP A 31 -13.81 -7.05 1.86
CA ASP A 31 -15.07 -6.27 1.83
C ASP A 31 -15.84 -6.30 3.18
N ILE A 32 -15.57 -7.31 4.02
CA ILE A 32 -16.18 -7.48 5.34
C ILE A 32 -15.47 -6.68 6.43
N ASP A 33 -14.29 -6.14 6.13
CA ASP A 33 -13.44 -5.42 7.07
C ASP A 33 -13.41 -3.93 6.69
N PRO A 34 -14.24 -3.09 7.35
CA PRO A 34 -14.31 -1.66 7.06
C PRO A 34 -13.06 -0.88 7.48
N GLU A 35 -12.15 -1.52 8.23
CA GLU A 35 -10.86 -0.98 8.67
C GLU A 35 -9.68 -1.75 8.03
N GLY A 36 -9.99 -2.62 7.06
CA GLY A 36 -9.00 -3.43 6.37
C GLY A 36 -8.02 -2.57 5.56
N SER A 37 -6.82 -3.10 5.40
CA SER A 37 -5.72 -2.38 4.75
C SER A 37 -5.48 -2.87 3.31
N ASP A 38 -5.13 -1.95 2.43
CA ASP A 38 -4.62 -2.27 1.10
C ASP A 38 -3.08 -2.30 1.13
N PHE A 39 -2.47 -3.30 0.49
CA PHE A 39 -1.03 -3.47 0.40
C PHE A 39 -0.58 -3.31 -1.05
N LEU A 40 0.36 -2.41 -1.28
CA LEU A 40 1.04 -2.21 -2.55
C LEU A 40 2.47 -2.75 -2.40
N PHE A 41 2.77 -3.91 -2.99
CA PHE A 41 4.11 -4.49 -2.93
C PHE A 41 5.00 -3.82 -3.96
N GLY A 42 6.17 -3.36 -3.52
CA GLY A 42 7.24 -2.87 -4.39
C GLY A 42 8.27 -3.93 -4.73
N VAL A 43 8.48 -4.90 -3.82
CA VAL A 43 9.33 -6.08 -4.04
C VAL A 43 8.52 -7.32 -3.69
N VAL A 44 8.62 -8.37 -4.51
CA VAL A 44 8.00 -9.67 -4.25
C VAL A 44 9.03 -10.76 -4.49
N THR A 45 9.18 -11.69 -3.56
CA THR A 45 9.97 -12.91 -3.74
C THR A 45 9.08 -13.96 -4.43
N PRO A 46 9.22 -14.20 -5.76
CA PRO A 46 8.23 -14.94 -6.55
C PRO A 46 8.14 -16.42 -6.21
N GLU A 47 9.13 -16.97 -5.51
CA GLU A 47 9.27 -18.40 -5.23
C GLU A 47 8.47 -18.86 -4.00
N LEU A 48 7.86 -17.94 -3.23
CA LEU A 48 7.23 -18.25 -1.96
C LEU A 48 5.71 -18.08 -2.00
N ILE A 49 5.00 -19.12 -1.57
CA ILE A 49 3.53 -19.24 -1.57
C ILE A 49 2.86 -18.09 -0.80
N LEU A 50 3.49 -17.60 0.27
CA LEU A 50 2.97 -16.53 1.13
C LEU A 50 3.34 -15.12 0.64
N SER A 51 4.06 -15.00 -0.48
CA SER A 51 4.55 -13.73 -1.03
C SER A 51 5.30 -12.90 0.01
N GLU A 52 6.54 -13.29 0.28
CA GLU A 52 7.45 -12.37 0.96
C GLU A 52 7.72 -11.14 0.10
N GLY A 53 7.98 -10.04 0.77
CA GLY A 53 8.38 -8.83 0.07
C GLY A 53 8.15 -7.58 0.87
N ASP A 54 8.61 -6.47 0.28
CA ASP A 54 8.47 -5.16 0.85
C ASP A 54 7.28 -4.44 0.21
N TYR A 55 6.48 -3.82 1.05
CA TYR A 55 5.22 -3.20 0.66
C TYR A 55 5.02 -1.84 1.32
N MET A 56 4.15 -1.04 0.71
CA MET A 56 3.48 0.08 1.36
C MET A 56 2.05 -0.35 1.69
N VAL A 57 1.65 -0.21 2.94
CA VAL A 57 0.28 -0.45 3.39
C VAL A 57 -0.45 0.88 3.50
N ILE A 58 -1.70 0.92 3.05
CA ILE A 58 -2.62 2.06 3.20
C ILE A 58 -3.83 1.55 3.97
N GLN A 59 -4.10 2.18 5.11
CA GLN A 59 -5.22 1.82 5.98
C GLN A 59 -6.24 2.95 6.00
N HIS A 60 -7.47 2.61 6.36
CA HIS A 60 -8.57 3.55 6.49
C HIS A 60 -9.23 3.38 7.85
N GLU A 61 -9.33 4.47 8.60
CA GLU A 61 -9.99 4.50 9.91
C GLU A 61 -10.81 5.79 10.02
N GLN A 62 -12.12 5.66 10.22
CA GLN A 62 -13.04 6.78 10.49
C GLN A 62 -12.98 7.93 9.45
N GLY A 63 -12.72 7.63 8.17
CA GLY A 63 -12.64 8.63 7.10
C GLY A 63 -11.23 9.19 6.87
N LEU A 64 -10.28 8.87 7.74
CA LEU A 64 -8.87 9.21 7.61
C LEU A 64 -8.09 8.02 7.07
N PHE A 65 -6.92 8.31 6.55
CA PHE A 65 -6.01 7.30 6.04
C PHE A 65 -4.69 7.31 6.81
N SER A 66 -4.03 6.17 6.86
CA SER A 66 -2.63 6.04 7.28
C SER A 66 -1.84 5.32 6.19
N TYR A 67 -0.52 5.48 6.21
CA TYR A 67 0.35 4.60 5.44
C TYR A 67 1.58 4.24 6.25
N GLU A 68 2.11 3.04 6.00
CA GLU A 68 3.37 2.57 6.54
C GLU A 68 4.09 1.76 5.46
N PHE A 69 5.41 1.63 5.57
CA PHE A 69 6.12 0.60 4.82
C PHE A 69 6.33 -0.61 5.73
N GLY A 70 6.41 -1.78 5.14
CA GLY A 70 6.65 -3.00 5.89
C GLY A 70 7.28 -4.08 5.04
N THR A 71 7.79 -5.09 5.72
CA THR A 71 8.34 -6.29 5.10
C THR A 71 7.52 -7.48 5.56
N ARG A 72 6.98 -8.25 4.62
CA ARG A 72 6.36 -9.55 4.92
C ARG A 72 7.42 -10.63 4.89
N ALA A 73 7.70 -11.23 6.05
CA ALA A 73 8.63 -12.35 6.19
C ALA A 73 7.90 -13.70 6.16
N CYS A 74 8.55 -14.79 5.71
CA CYS A 74 7.96 -16.12 5.71
C CYS A 74 7.79 -16.72 7.10
N PHE A 75 8.40 -16.13 8.13
CA PHE A 75 8.23 -16.50 9.52
C PHE A 75 8.08 -15.27 10.42
N GLY A 76 6.87 -15.10 10.96
CA GLY A 76 6.56 -14.34 12.17
C GLY A 76 7.05 -12.88 12.26
N GLY A 77 6.08 -11.96 12.18
CA GLY A 77 6.27 -10.53 12.41
C GLY A 77 6.53 -9.79 11.11
N ASP A 78 5.59 -8.95 10.71
CA ASP A 78 5.77 -8.02 9.60
C ASP A 78 6.22 -6.70 10.22
N PRO A 79 7.55 -6.44 10.36
CA PRO A 79 8.00 -5.17 10.89
C PRO A 79 7.54 -4.06 9.96
N THR A 80 6.91 -3.04 10.53
CA THR A 80 6.60 -1.79 9.83
C THR A 80 7.61 -0.71 10.20
N TYR A 81 7.88 0.18 9.26
CA TYR A 81 8.84 1.26 9.40
C TYR A 81 8.43 2.47 8.55
N GLY A 82 8.73 3.66 9.08
CA GLY A 82 8.28 4.91 8.46
C GLY A 82 6.75 5.00 8.41
N GLY A 83 6.25 5.97 7.66
CA GLY A 83 4.81 6.19 7.52
C GLY A 83 4.29 7.44 8.20
N GLU A 84 3.00 7.65 8.03
CA GLU A 84 2.25 8.75 8.62
C GLU A 84 0.89 8.22 9.09
N PRO A 85 0.57 8.35 10.38
CA PRO A 85 -0.76 8.07 10.87
C PRO A 85 -1.70 9.24 10.55
N PHE A 86 -2.95 8.92 10.20
CA PHE A 86 -4.08 9.84 10.11
C PHE A 86 -3.87 11.10 9.26
N PHE A 87 -4.27 11.03 8.00
CA PHE A 87 -4.31 12.18 7.09
C PHE A 87 -5.56 12.15 6.20
N GLU A 88 -5.88 13.32 5.66
CA GLU A 88 -6.98 13.49 4.70
C GLU A 88 -6.57 13.00 3.30
N PRO A 89 -7.48 12.30 2.58
CA PRO A 89 -7.21 11.79 1.24
C PRO A 89 -7.25 12.93 0.21
N THR A 90 -6.11 13.58 -0.01
CA THR A 90 -5.97 14.66 -1.00
C THR A 90 -5.12 14.22 -2.19
N GLN A 91 -5.32 14.83 -3.36
CA GLN A 91 -4.47 14.56 -4.54
C GLN A 91 -2.98 14.84 -4.27
N ALA A 92 -2.68 15.89 -3.49
CA ALA A 92 -1.32 16.22 -3.12
C ALA A 92 -0.69 15.10 -2.27
N LYS A 93 -1.47 14.51 -1.36
CA LYS A 93 -1.05 13.36 -0.56
C LYS A 93 -0.87 12.10 -1.42
N ALA A 94 -1.77 11.85 -2.38
CA ALA A 94 -1.60 10.73 -3.32
C ALA A 94 -0.28 10.82 -4.09
N LYS A 95 0.08 12.02 -4.58
CA LYS A 95 1.38 12.29 -5.22
C LYS A 95 2.55 12.09 -4.27
N GLN A 96 2.43 12.56 -3.03
CA GLN A 96 3.46 12.38 -2.01
C GLN A 96 3.72 10.88 -1.75
N LEU A 97 2.67 10.08 -1.59
CA LEU A 97 2.79 8.63 -1.38
C LEU A 97 3.35 7.93 -2.61
N ALA A 98 2.98 8.35 -3.83
CA ALA A 98 3.56 7.79 -5.04
C ALA A 98 5.06 8.06 -5.15
N LEU A 99 5.51 9.26 -4.79
CA LEU A 99 6.93 9.59 -4.71
C LEU A 99 7.64 8.78 -3.62
N ALA A 100 7.06 8.69 -2.42
CA ALA A 100 7.61 7.89 -1.33
C ALA A 100 7.74 6.41 -1.73
N PHE A 101 6.73 5.85 -2.40
CA PHE A 101 6.77 4.49 -2.94
C PHE A 101 7.91 4.34 -3.95
N SER A 102 8.02 5.26 -4.91
CA SER A 102 9.10 5.25 -5.90
C SER A 102 10.48 5.31 -5.22
N GLU A 103 10.68 6.23 -4.28
CA GLU A 103 11.95 6.40 -3.57
C GLU A 103 12.32 5.19 -2.71
N PHE A 104 11.32 4.51 -2.14
CA PHE A 104 11.54 3.35 -1.31
C PHE A 104 11.91 2.09 -2.12
N PHE A 105 11.36 1.95 -3.33
CA PHE A 105 11.48 0.72 -4.15
C PHE A 105 12.34 0.85 -5.42
N THR A 106 13.02 1.98 -5.63
CA THR A 106 13.95 2.21 -6.76
C THR A 106 15.39 2.26 -6.27
#